data_AF-A0A396J573-F1
#
_entry.id   AF-A0A396J573-F1
#
_cell.length_a   1.000
_cell.length_b   1.000
_cell.length_c   1.000
_cell.angle_alpha   90.00
_cell.angle_beta   90.00
_cell.angle_gamma   90.00
#
_symmetry.space_group_name_H-M   'P 1'
#
loop_
_entity.id
_entity.type
_entity.pdbx_description
1 polymer ?
#
loop_
_entity_poly.entity_id
_entity_poly.type
_entity_poly.pdbx_seq_one_letter_code
_entity_poly.pdbx_strand_id
1 'polypeptide(L)'
;MALRPQLSVTKNEVVNWDEPGDRLSRFMIRDDGLLERYIWDSSIVKWTKMYEARKDLCDNYGACGINGVCNIDDVHVYCDCLKGFKPRSQDG
;
A
#
# COMPACT_ATOMS: atom_id res chain seq x y z
N MET A 1 -25.35 -12.66 -14.70
CA MET A 1 -25.36 -11.22 -14.35
C MET A 1 -23.92 -10.75 -14.37
N ALA A 2 -23.60 -9.72 -15.15
CA ALA A 2 -22.25 -9.15 -15.17
C ALA A 2 -22.23 -7.95 -14.22
N LEU A 3 -21.39 -8.00 -13.19
CA LEU A 3 -21.13 -6.87 -12.31
C LEU A 3 -20.61 -5.71 -13.18
N ARG A 4 -21.30 -4.56 -13.13
CA ARG A 4 -20.82 -3.33 -13.75
C ARG A 4 -20.36 -2.39 -12.64
N PRO A 5 -19.08 -2.48 -12.22
CA PRO A 5 -18.55 -1.62 -11.18
C PRO A 5 -18.74 -0.16 -11.60
N GLN A 6 -19.39 0.60 -10.73
CA GLN A 6 -19.51 2.04 -10.87
C GLN A 6 -18.27 2.69 -10.25
N LEU A 7 -17.72 3.67 -10.96
CA LEU A 7 -16.48 4.34 -10.61
C LEU A 7 -16.69 5.84 -10.70
N SER A 8 -16.33 6.55 -9.64
CA SER A 8 -16.14 8.00 -9.65
C SER A 8 -14.66 8.29 -9.49
N VAL A 9 -14.07 8.99 -10.46
CA VAL A 9 -12.62 9.22 -10.53
C VAL A 9 -12.36 10.73 -10.56
N THR A 10 -11.45 11.16 -9.69
CA THR A 10 -10.86 12.50 -9.71
C THR A 10 -9.34 12.40 -9.86
N LYS A 11 -8.63 13.52 -9.74
CA LYS A 11 -7.16 13.54 -9.83
C LYS A 11 -6.48 12.64 -8.78
N ASN A 12 -6.98 12.65 -7.55
CA ASN A 12 -6.34 11.98 -6.40
C ASN A 12 -7.26 10.97 -5.72
N GLU A 13 -8.51 10.82 -6.14
CA GLU A 13 -9.51 9.97 -5.49
C GLU A 13 -10.20 9.07 -6.50
N VAL A 14 -10.41 7.81 -6.12
CA VAL A 14 -11.28 6.87 -6.83
C VAL A 14 -12.26 6.27 -5.83
N VAL A 15 -13.55 6.39 -6.11
CA VAL A 15 -14.62 5.73 -5.34
C VAL A 15 -15.24 4.66 -6.21
N ASN A 16 -15.34 3.42 -5.71
CA ASN A 16 -15.90 2.28 -6.42
C ASN A 16 -17.00 1.58 -5.62
N TRP A 17 -18.02 1.07 -6.33
CA TRP A 17 -19.10 0.26 -5.79
C TRP A 17 -19.70 -0.64 -6.89
N ASP A 18 -20.12 -1.86 -6.53
CA ASP A 18 -20.55 -2.86 -7.51
C ASP A 18 -22.09 -2.90 -7.62
N GLU A 19 -22.81 -3.07 -6.52
CA GLU A 19 -24.28 -3.07 -6.46
C GLU A 19 -24.86 -2.23 -5.30
N PRO A 20 -26.16 -1.85 -5.34
CA PRO A 20 -26.82 -1.21 -4.20
C PRO A 20 -26.78 -2.12 -2.95
N GLY A 21 -26.05 -1.70 -1.92
CA GLY A 21 -25.85 -2.48 -0.69
C GLY A 21 -24.40 -2.93 -0.46
N ASP A 22 -23.55 -2.86 -1.48
CA ASP A 22 -22.12 -3.14 -1.30
C ASP A 22 -21.40 -2.06 -0.49
N ARG A 23 -20.38 -2.47 0.26
CA ARG A 23 -19.50 -1.56 0.99
C ARG A 23 -18.71 -0.72 -0.01
N LEU A 24 -19.01 0.58 -0.08
CA LEU A 24 -18.26 1.52 -0.90
C LEU A 24 -16.77 1.47 -0.54
N SER A 25 -15.91 1.48 -1.54
CA SER A 25 -14.46 1.52 -1.38
C SER A 25 -13.93 2.79 -2.00
N ARG A 26 -13.01 3.46 -1.31
CA ARG A 26 -12.41 4.74 -1.72
C ARG A 26 -10.90 4.65 -1.63
N PHE A 27 -10.22 4.94 -2.72
CA PHE A 27 -8.77 5.10 -2.81
C PHE A 27 -8.44 6.59 -2.88
N MET A 28 -7.48 7.03 -2.08
CA MET A 28 -6.98 8.42 -2.09
C MET A 28 -5.46 8.45 -2.11
N ILE A 29 -4.89 9.33 -2.93
CA ILE A 29 -3.46 9.64 -2.94
C ILE A 29 -3.26 10.92 -2.13
N ARG A 30 -2.44 10.85 -1.09
CA ARG A 30 -1.97 11.99 -0.31
C ARG A 30 -0.96 12.83 -1.08
N ASP A 31 -0.72 14.05 -0.61
CA ASP A 31 0.23 14.97 -1.24
C ASP A 31 1.68 14.45 -1.22
N ASP A 32 2.01 13.53 -0.31
CA ASP A 32 3.30 12.82 -0.23
C ASP A 32 3.36 11.54 -1.09
N GLY A 33 2.37 11.32 -1.94
CA GLY A 33 2.24 10.16 -2.81
C GLY A 33 1.78 8.88 -2.11
N LEU A 34 1.44 8.91 -0.81
CA LEU A 34 0.93 7.74 -0.12
C LEU A 34 -0.48 7.40 -0.60
N LEU A 35 -0.67 6.21 -1.15
CA LEU A 35 -1.99 5.68 -1.46
C LEU A 35 -2.63 5.10 -0.19
N GLU A 36 -3.86 5.50 0.09
CA GLU A 36 -4.67 5.03 1.20
C GLU A 36 -5.99 4.46 0.69
N ARG A 37 -6.46 3.36 1.28
CA ARG A 37 -7.79 2.81 1.03
C ARG A 37 -8.68 2.99 2.25
N TYR A 38 -9.89 3.46 1.99
CA TYR A 38 -10.97 3.64 2.94
C TYR A 38 -12.15 2.77 2.53
N ILE A 39 -12.91 2.31 3.52
CA ILE A 39 -14.18 1.62 3.29
C ILE A 39 -15.28 2.37 4.04
N TRP A 40 -16.44 2.49 3.42
CA TRP A 40 -17.60 3.10 4.05
C TRP A 40 -18.16 2.18 5.13
N ASP A 41 -18.23 2.69 6.35
CA ASP A 41 -18.89 2.04 7.47
C ASP A 41 -20.26 2.68 7.67
N SER A 42 -21.31 1.96 7.31
CA SER A 42 -22.69 2.41 7.42
C SER A 42 -23.18 2.48 8.86
N SER A 43 -22.56 1.76 9.80
CA SER A 43 -22.97 1.75 11.22
C SER A 43 -22.63 3.06 11.93
N ILE A 44 -21.53 3.71 11.51
CA ILE A 44 -21.05 4.98 12.06
C ILE A 44 -21.06 6.12 11.04
N VAL A 45 -21.60 5.85 9.83
CA VAL A 45 -21.74 6.81 8.73
C VAL A 45 -20.43 7.52 8.40
N LYS A 46 -19.34 6.76 8.28
CA LYS A 46 -17.98 7.29 8.13
C LYS A 46 -17.12 6.41 7.22
N TRP A 47 -16.19 7.06 6.52
CA TRP A 47 -15.06 6.39 5.88
C TRP A 47 -14.01 5.96 6.91
N THR A 48 -13.78 4.65 7.01
CA THR A 48 -12.77 4.07 7.90
C THR A 48 -11.56 3.66 7.07
N LYS A 49 -10.36 4.10 7.49
CA LYS A 49 -9.10 3.70 6.83
C LYS A 49 -8.91 2.19 7.00
N MET A 50 -8.73 1.49 5.88
CA MET A 50 -8.50 0.06 5.84
C MET A 50 -7.01 -0.27 5.74
N TYR A 51 -6.28 0.37 4.83
CA TYR A 51 -4.83 0.22 4.72
C TYR A 51 -4.16 1.39 3.99
N GLU A 52 -2.85 1.49 4.14
CA GLU A 52 -1.95 2.39 3.40
C GLU A 52 -0.98 1.55 2.58
N ALA A 53 -0.64 1.98 1.35
CA ALA A 53 0.16 1.18 0.43
C ALA A 53 1.62 1.02 0.85
N ARG A 54 2.17 1.97 1.63
CA ARG A 54 3.47 1.83 2.29
C ARG A 54 3.21 1.45 3.74
N LYS A 55 3.18 0.16 4.04
CA LYS A 55 2.86 -0.38 5.36
C LYS A 55 4.10 -0.49 6.24
N ASP A 56 5.25 -0.78 5.64
CA ASP A 56 6.51 -0.93 6.34
C ASP A 56 7.70 -0.32 5.58
N LEU A 57 8.91 -0.48 6.12
CA LEU A 57 10.13 0.06 5.53
C LEU A 57 10.37 -0.48 4.12
N CYS A 58 10.05 -1.76 3.86
CA CYS A 58 10.35 -2.47 2.63
C CYS A 58 9.47 -2.03 1.45
N ASP A 59 8.30 -1.45 1.72
CA ASP A 59 7.44 -0.86 0.69
C ASP A 59 7.99 0.44 0.11
N ASN A 60 9.03 1.03 0.73
CA ASN A 60 9.71 2.18 0.17
C ASN A 60 10.61 1.76 -0.99
N TYR A 61 10.45 2.42 -2.14
CA TYR A 61 11.32 2.21 -3.28
C TYR A 61 12.78 2.47 -2.91
N GLY A 62 13.64 1.48 -3.14
CA GLY A 62 15.07 1.57 -2.82
C GLY A 62 15.39 1.47 -1.32
N ALA A 63 14.49 0.91 -0.50
CA ALA A 63 14.76 0.64 0.92
C ALA A 63 16.07 -0.13 1.13
N CYS A 64 16.37 -1.07 0.24
CA CYS A 64 17.65 -1.74 0.15
C CYS A 64 18.41 -1.32 -1.11
N GLY A 65 19.73 -1.32 -1.01
CA GLY A 65 20.62 -1.02 -2.13
C GLY A 65 20.54 -2.05 -3.26
N ILE A 66 21.31 -1.81 -4.32
CA ILE A 66 21.36 -2.71 -5.48
C ILE A 66 21.71 -4.14 -5.06
N ASN A 67 20.96 -5.12 -5.58
CA ASN A 67 21.06 -6.54 -5.22
C ASN A 67 20.80 -6.85 -3.74
N GLY A 68 20.13 -5.94 -3.03
CA GLY A 68 19.57 -6.19 -1.70
C GLY A 68 18.09 -6.61 -1.79
N VAL A 69 17.66 -7.47 -0.87
CA VAL A 69 16.25 -7.80 -0.63
C VAL A 69 15.88 -7.31 0.76
N CYS A 70 14.72 -6.66 0.87
CA CYS A 70 14.23 -6.20 2.15
C CYS A 70 13.47 -7.34 2.85
N ASN A 71 13.81 -7.59 4.12
CA ASN A 71 13.20 -8.60 4.94
C ASN A 71 12.69 -7.97 6.24
N ILE A 72 11.37 -7.89 6.38
CA ILE A 72 10.75 -7.27 7.56
C ILE A 72 10.80 -8.15 8.81
N ASP A 73 11.02 -9.46 8.63
CA ASP A 73 11.08 -10.42 9.74
C ASP A 73 12.45 -10.42 10.45
N ASP A 74 13.50 -9.93 9.79
CA ASP A 74 14.83 -9.77 10.39
C ASP A 74 15.08 -8.31 10.79
N VAL A 75 14.68 -7.99 12.02
CA VAL A 75 14.78 -6.63 12.58
C VAL A 75 16.24 -6.18 12.79
N HIS A 76 17.21 -7.10 12.77
CA HIS A 76 18.63 -6.78 12.93
C HIS A 76 19.28 -6.41 11.59
N VAL A 77 18.78 -6.97 10.49
CA VAL A 77 19.28 -6.73 9.13
C VAL A 77 18.07 -6.60 8.18
N TYR A 78 17.45 -5.42 8.14
CA TYR A 78 16.33 -5.15 7.22
C TYR A 78 16.65 -5.43 5.75
N CYS A 79 17.95 -5.45 5.38
CA CYS A 79 18.42 -5.63 4.02
C CYS A 79 19.44 -6.75 3.91
N ASP A 80 19.05 -7.85 3.27
CA ASP A 80 19.93 -8.98 2.96
C ASP A 80 20.48 -8.88 1.54
N CYS A 81 21.69 -9.41 1.32
CA CYS A 81 22.20 -9.60 -0.03
C CYS A 81 21.46 -10.74 -0.73
N LEU A 82 21.07 -10.54 -1.99
CA LEU A 82 20.62 -11.64 -2.85
C LEU A 82 21.69 -12.73 -2.93
N LYS A 83 21.27 -13.97 -3.16
CA LYS A 83 22.18 -15.11 -3.27
C LYS A 83 23.27 -14.85 -4.30
N GLY A 84 24.54 -14.98 -3.87
CA GLY A 84 25.72 -14.74 -4.71
C GLY A 84 26.29 -13.31 -4.63
N PHE A 85 25.63 -12.42 -3.89
CA PHE A 85 26.13 -11.07 -3.62
C PHE A 85 26.70 -10.96 -2.21
N LYS A 86 27.50 -9.91 -1.99
CA LYS A 86 28.10 -9.57 -0.71
C LYS A 86 27.95 -8.08 -0.43
N PRO A 87 27.95 -7.66 0.85
CA PRO A 87 27.89 -6.24 1.21
C PRO A 87 29.05 -5.47 0.55
N ARG A 88 28.73 -4.28 0.05
CA ARG A 88 29.73 -3.39 -0.58
C ARG A 88 30.59 -2.70 0.48
N SER A 89 30.00 -2.30 1.60
CA SER A 89 30.68 -1.84 2.81
C SER A 89 30.40 -2.83 3.94
N GLN A 90 31.39 -3.08 4.80
CA GLN A 90 31.23 -3.93 5.99
C GLN A 90 30.78 -3.13 7.23
N ASP A 91 30.45 -1.86 7.05
CA ASP A 91 30.10 -0.99 8.17
C ASP A 91 28.58 -0.98 8.35
N GLY A 92 28.16 -1.44 9.54
CA GLY A 92 26.78 -1.57 10.00
C GLY A 92 26.12 -0.26 10.40
#